data_AF-A0A973W859-F1
#
_entry.id   AF-A0A973W859-F1
#
_cell.length_a   1.000
_cell.length_b   1.000
_cell.length_c   1.000
_cell.angle_alpha   90.00
_cell.angle_beta   90.00
_cell.angle_gamma   90.00
#
_symmetry.space_group_name_H-M   'P 1'
#
loop_
_entity.id
_entity.type
_entity.pdbx_description
1 polymer ?
#
loop_
_entity_poly.entity_id
_entity_poly.type
_entity_poly.pdbx_seq_one_letter_code
_entity_poly.pdbx_strand_id
1 'polypeptide(L)'
;MKKKYSLIRQIKQSEIDQIRAQLDRVRKVGKKAARSEKRFADYRYLRAVYRALHNLGEDNLLPILSRVVRQEYNVPKRAGTHALRTIIDATATTASDLRTRSRWARALEWAYDQEVRPSELIWFLKANNGIAGCARLANMGLPLYRRPRDYAFSDDLPESNGNDAFGQLRNPYRSKLPRLRLPA
;
A
#
# COMPACT_ATOMS: atom_id res chain seq x y z
N MET A 1 -33.57 -0.75 15.88
CA MET A 1 -32.11 -0.89 16.04
C MET A 1 -31.64 -2.17 15.36
N LYS A 2 -31.00 -2.10 14.18
CA LYS A 2 -30.55 -3.29 13.44
C LYS A 2 -29.22 -3.79 14.03
N LYS A 3 -29.27 -4.92 14.74
CA LYS A 3 -28.10 -5.69 15.20
C LYS A 3 -27.28 -6.15 13.98
N LYS A 4 -26.24 -5.41 13.60
CA LYS A 4 -25.24 -5.86 12.60
C LYS A 4 -24.21 -6.76 13.29
N TYR A 5 -24.61 -7.98 13.65
CA TYR A 5 -23.64 -9.04 13.83
C TYR A 5 -23.20 -9.47 12.44
N SER A 6 -22.14 -8.84 11.93
CA SER A 6 -21.41 -9.37 10.78
C SER A 6 -20.93 -10.75 11.19
N LEU A 7 -21.61 -11.78 10.68
CA LEU A 7 -21.13 -13.16 10.68
C LEU A 7 -19.63 -13.13 10.44
N ILE A 8 -18.85 -13.56 11.44
CA ILE A 8 -17.42 -13.78 11.27
C ILE A 8 -17.35 -14.90 10.25
N ARG A 9 -17.21 -14.54 8.97
CA ARG A 9 -17.03 -15.50 7.87
C ARG A 9 -15.93 -16.47 8.32
N GLN A 10 -16.27 -17.75 8.38
CA GLN A 10 -15.28 -18.79 8.55
C GLN A 10 -14.35 -18.69 7.35
N ILE A 11 -13.10 -18.33 7.61
CA ILE A 11 -12.06 -18.27 6.57
C ILE A 11 -11.79 -19.73 6.20
N LYS A 12 -11.97 -20.05 4.92
CA LYS A 12 -11.73 -21.42 4.46
C LYS A 12 -10.22 -21.66 4.44
N GLN A 13 -9.79 -22.86 4.81
CA GLN A 13 -8.36 -23.21 4.80
C GLN A 13 -7.75 -23.01 3.40
N SER A 14 -8.50 -23.28 2.33
CA SER A 14 -8.09 -23.03 0.94
C SER A 14 -7.75 -21.56 0.65
N GLU A 15 -8.47 -20.60 1.26
CA GLU A 15 -8.20 -19.17 1.09
C GLU A 15 -6.90 -18.76 1.78
N ILE A 16 -6.64 -19.34 2.96
CA ILE A 16 -5.39 -19.15 3.70
C ILE A 16 -4.22 -19.68 2.88
N ASP A 17 -4.36 -20.87 2.30
CA ASP A 17 -3.31 -21.52 1.52
C ASP A 17 -3.03 -20.75 0.22
N GLN A 18 -4.04 -20.17 -0.42
CA GLN A 18 -3.86 -19.27 -1.56
C GLN A 18 -3.07 -18.01 -1.19
N ILE A 19 -3.40 -17.36 -0.06
CA ILE A 19 -2.65 -16.20 0.43
C ILE A 19 -1.21 -16.58 0.74
N ARG A 20 -0.98 -17.67 1.48
CA ARG A 20 0.36 -18.19 1.77
C ARG A 20 1.15 -18.44 0.50
N ALA A 21 0.56 -19.11 -0.48
CA ALA A 21 1.22 -19.39 -1.76
C ALA A 21 1.62 -18.11 -2.52
N GLN A 22 0.77 -17.08 -2.53
CA GLN A 22 1.11 -15.79 -3.15
C GLN A 22 2.24 -15.09 -2.39
N LEU A 23 2.16 -15.01 -1.06
CA LEU A 23 3.20 -14.38 -0.23
C LEU A 23 4.54 -15.11 -0.33
N ASP A 24 4.54 -16.44 -0.42
CA ASP A 24 5.75 -17.24 -0.59
C ASP A 24 6.41 -17.01 -1.96
N ARG A 25 5.62 -16.84 -3.03
CA ARG A 25 6.16 -16.43 -4.34
C ARG A 25 6.86 -15.07 -4.24
N VAL A 26 6.23 -14.10 -3.59
CA VAL A 26 6.82 -12.76 -3.38
C VAL A 26 8.07 -12.86 -2.53
N ARG A 27 8.06 -13.65 -1.44
CA ARG A 27 9.20 -13.87 -0.56
C ARG A 27 10.37 -14.52 -1.27
N LYS A 28 10.13 -15.49 -2.16
CA LYS A 28 11.17 -16.08 -3.03
C LYS A 28 11.83 -15.02 -3.91
N VAL A 29 11.06 -14.11 -4.49
CA VAL A 29 11.60 -12.98 -5.28
C VAL A 29 12.37 -12.01 -4.37
N GLY A 30 11.85 -11.68 -3.20
CA GLY A 30 12.50 -10.81 -2.22
C GLY A 30 13.85 -11.35 -1.75
N LYS A 31 13.95 -12.66 -1.45
CA LYS A 31 15.23 -13.31 -1.13
C LYS A 31 16.24 -13.24 -2.28
N LYS A 32 15.79 -13.45 -3.52
CA LYS A 32 16.65 -13.31 -4.71
C LYS A 32 17.12 -11.87 -4.92
N ALA A 33 16.23 -10.90 -4.67
CA ALA A 33 16.57 -9.47 -4.76
C ALA A 33 17.59 -9.07 -3.68
N ALA A 34 17.38 -9.50 -2.43
CA ALA A 34 18.28 -9.19 -1.31
C ALA A 34 19.69 -9.77 -1.47
N ARG A 35 19.83 -10.94 -2.13
CA ARG A 35 21.14 -11.53 -2.46
C ARG A 35 21.83 -10.88 -3.64
N SER A 36 21.12 -10.03 -4.39
CA SER A 36 21.65 -9.43 -5.61
C SER A 36 22.19 -8.05 -5.32
N GLU A 37 23.45 -7.81 -5.66
CA GLU A 37 24.06 -6.47 -5.64
C GLU A 37 23.60 -5.58 -6.81
N LYS A 38 22.65 -6.06 -7.62
CA LYS A 38 22.19 -5.32 -8.81
C LYS A 38 21.36 -4.13 -8.37
N ARG A 39 21.70 -2.95 -8.93
CA ARG A 39 21.00 -1.67 -8.75
C ARG A 39 19.47 -1.71 -8.95
N PHE A 40 18.94 -2.70 -9.68
CA PHE A 40 17.52 -2.84 -9.98
C PHE A 40 16.81 -4.01 -9.29
N ALA A 41 17.43 -4.62 -8.27
CA ALA A 41 16.85 -5.75 -7.55
C ALA A 41 15.50 -5.38 -6.90
N ASP A 42 15.42 -4.20 -6.29
CA ASP A 42 14.21 -3.68 -5.65
C ASP A 42 13.01 -3.60 -6.61
N TYR A 43 13.22 -3.13 -7.84
CA TYR A 43 12.15 -3.04 -8.84
C TYR A 43 11.49 -4.39 -9.10
N ARG A 44 12.28 -5.47 -9.14
CA ARG A 44 11.73 -6.83 -9.35
C ARG A 44 10.88 -7.27 -8.16
N TYR A 45 11.35 -7.00 -6.94
CA TYR A 45 10.59 -7.28 -5.73
C TYR A 45 9.28 -6.48 -5.68
N LEU A 46 9.34 -5.17 -5.95
CA LEU A 46 8.16 -4.30 -5.95
C LEU A 46 7.13 -4.70 -7.00
N ARG A 47 7.56 -5.13 -8.19
CA ARG A 47 6.65 -5.69 -9.20
C ARG A 47 5.96 -6.96 -8.70
N ALA A 48 6.67 -7.82 -7.99
CA ALA A 48 6.07 -9.04 -7.43
C ALA A 48 5.05 -8.71 -6.33
N VAL A 49 5.36 -7.78 -5.42
CA VAL A 49 4.43 -7.28 -4.40
C VAL A 49 3.17 -6.72 -5.04
N TYR A 50 3.33 -5.86 -6.05
CA TYR A 50 2.21 -5.20 -6.71
C TYR A 50 1.32 -6.20 -7.46
N ARG A 51 1.92 -7.16 -8.18
CA ARG A 51 1.16 -8.28 -8.79
C ARG A 51 0.39 -9.09 -7.76
N ALA A 52 0.99 -9.39 -6.61
CA ALA A 52 0.30 -10.13 -5.56
C ALA A 52 -0.92 -9.36 -5.03
N LEU A 53 -0.84 -8.03 -4.89
CA LEU A 53 -2.00 -7.22 -4.53
C LEU A 53 -3.14 -7.41 -5.53
N HIS A 54 -2.86 -7.28 -6.83
CA HIS A 54 -3.87 -7.41 -7.88
C HIS A 54 -4.49 -8.81 -7.91
N ASN A 55 -3.66 -9.87 -7.89
CA ASN A 55 -4.16 -11.25 -7.86
C ASN A 55 -5.06 -11.50 -6.63
N LEU A 56 -4.63 -11.06 -5.45
CA LEU A 56 -5.43 -11.18 -4.22
C LEU A 56 -6.71 -10.33 -4.27
N GLY A 57 -6.71 -9.23 -5.02
CA GLY A 57 -7.89 -8.41 -5.27
C GLY A 57 -8.89 -9.11 -6.18
N GLU A 58 -8.43 -9.67 -7.29
CA GLU A 58 -9.21 -10.46 -8.23
C GLU A 58 -9.85 -11.69 -7.55
N ASP A 59 -9.10 -12.34 -6.66
CA ASP A 59 -9.58 -13.49 -5.88
C ASP A 59 -10.47 -13.10 -4.68
N ASN A 60 -10.73 -11.81 -4.44
CA ASN A 60 -11.45 -11.28 -3.27
C ASN A 60 -10.86 -11.67 -1.90
N LEU A 61 -9.53 -11.84 -1.83
CA LEU A 61 -8.78 -12.26 -0.64
C LEU A 61 -8.19 -11.10 0.17
N LEU A 62 -8.20 -9.87 -0.36
CA LEU A 62 -7.68 -8.68 0.35
C LEU A 62 -8.30 -8.44 1.73
N PRO A 63 -9.62 -8.62 1.95
CA PRO A 63 -10.23 -8.35 3.27
C PRO A 63 -9.68 -9.25 4.39
N ILE A 64 -9.32 -10.50 4.06
CA ILE A 64 -8.83 -11.49 5.03
C ILE A 64 -7.30 -11.50 5.14
N LEU A 65 -6.58 -10.89 4.18
CA LEU A 65 -5.12 -10.82 4.14
C LEU A 65 -4.51 -10.35 5.46
N SER A 66 -5.01 -9.26 6.04
CA SER A 66 -4.46 -8.70 7.28
C SER A 66 -4.57 -9.67 8.47
N ARG A 67 -5.63 -10.48 8.51
CA ARG A 67 -5.84 -11.49 9.55
C ARG A 67 -4.88 -12.67 9.36
N VAL A 68 -4.78 -13.18 8.13
CA VAL A 68 -3.86 -14.28 7.79
C VAL A 68 -2.41 -13.87 8.05
N VAL A 69 -2.00 -12.69 7.58
CA VAL A 69 -0.64 -12.19 7.78
C VAL A 69 -0.26 -12.05 9.25
N ARG A 70 -1.20 -11.60 10.09
CA ARG A 70 -0.99 -11.53 11.54
C ARG A 70 -0.81 -12.92 12.15
N GLN A 71 -1.66 -13.88 11.80
CA GLN A 71 -1.64 -15.24 12.35
C GLN A 71 -0.38 -16.01 11.93
N GLU A 72 0.03 -15.87 10.67
CA GLU A 72 1.06 -16.70 10.05
C GLU A 72 2.47 -16.10 10.12
N TYR A 73 2.59 -14.77 10.07
CA TYR A 73 3.88 -14.09 9.95
C TYR A 73 4.19 -13.17 11.14
N ASN A 74 3.35 -13.20 12.19
CA ASN A 74 3.48 -12.39 13.40
C ASN A 74 3.66 -10.87 13.13
N VAL A 75 3.04 -10.38 12.06
CA VAL A 75 3.08 -8.95 11.71
C VAL A 75 2.01 -8.21 12.52
N PRO A 76 2.35 -7.13 13.26
CA PRO A 76 1.39 -6.42 14.08
C PRO A 76 0.31 -5.76 13.21
N LYS A 77 -0.95 -5.96 13.59
CA LYS A 77 -2.09 -5.27 12.95
C LYS A 77 -2.03 -3.78 13.33
N ARG A 78 -1.92 -2.92 12.33
CA ARG A 78 -2.03 -1.48 12.47
C ARG A 78 -3.32 -1.02 11.78
N ALA A 79 -4.17 -0.31 12.51
CA ALA A 79 -5.41 0.23 11.95
C ALA A 79 -5.10 1.16 10.76
N GLY A 80 -5.96 1.11 9.73
CA GLY A 80 -5.80 1.92 8.52
C GLY A 80 -4.61 1.55 7.63
N THR A 81 -3.90 0.45 7.86
CA THR A 81 -2.74 0.09 7.02
C THR A 81 -3.18 -0.42 5.65
N HIS A 82 -2.55 0.12 4.60
CA HIS A 82 -2.80 -0.33 3.23
C HIS A 82 -2.34 -1.78 3.01
N ALA A 83 -3.05 -2.54 2.19
CA ALA A 83 -2.74 -3.94 1.91
C ALA A 83 -1.34 -4.13 1.32
N LEU A 84 -0.85 -3.19 0.49
CA LEU A 84 0.54 -3.20 0.00
C LEU A 84 1.55 -3.21 1.13
N ARG A 85 1.33 -2.40 2.16
CA ARG A 85 2.20 -2.34 3.32
C ARG A 85 2.19 -3.67 4.09
N THR A 86 1.02 -4.29 4.24
CA THR A 86 0.88 -5.62 4.85
C THR A 86 1.67 -6.69 4.08
N ILE A 87 1.59 -6.69 2.74
CA ILE A 87 2.37 -7.63 1.90
C ILE A 87 3.87 -7.38 2.07
N ILE A 88 4.31 -6.12 2.08
CA ILE A 88 5.73 -5.77 2.26
C ILE A 88 6.21 -6.23 3.64
N ASP A 89 5.47 -5.92 4.71
CA ASP A 89 5.88 -6.29 6.07
C ASP A 89 5.94 -7.82 6.26
N ALA A 90 5.09 -8.59 5.56
CA ALA A 90 5.11 -10.06 5.59
C ALA A 90 6.25 -10.69 4.75
N THR A 91 6.68 -10.03 3.67
CA THR A 91 7.55 -10.65 2.64
C THR A 91 8.95 -10.05 2.56
N ALA A 92 9.14 -8.82 3.05
CA ALA A 92 10.43 -8.15 3.04
C ALA A 92 11.43 -8.93 3.90
N THR A 93 12.66 -9.04 3.41
CA THR A 93 13.73 -9.72 4.17
C THR A 93 14.21 -8.81 5.31
N THR A 94 14.64 -9.40 6.42
CA THR A 94 15.07 -8.70 7.64
C THR A 94 16.15 -7.65 7.39
N ALA A 95 16.99 -7.85 6.37
CA ALA A 95 18.03 -6.90 5.95
C ALA A 95 17.52 -5.56 5.41
N SER A 96 16.22 -5.43 5.10
CA SER A 96 15.66 -4.16 4.63
C SER A 96 15.29 -3.24 5.79
N ASP A 97 15.84 -2.03 5.80
CA ASP A 97 15.52 -0.98 6.78
C ASP A 97 14.04 -0.56 6.69
N LEU A 98 13.45 -0.20 7.83
CA LEU A 98 12.08 0.30 7.97
C LEU A 98 11.82 1.50 7.05
N ARG A 99 12.80 2.40 6.90
CA ARG A 99 12.69 3.56 6.00
C ARG A 99 12.49 3.14 4.55
N THR A 100 13.23 2.12 4.12
CA THR A 100 13.13 1.56 2.77
C THR A 100 11.78 0.92 2.52
N ARG A 101 11.27 0.11 3.46
CA ARG A 101 9.92 -0.48 3.36
C ARG A 101 8.82 0.58 3.30
N SER A 102 8.96 1.67 4.06
CA SER A 102 8.02 2.79 4.02
C SER A 102 8.04 3.52 2.69
N ARG A 103 9.23 3.75 2.13
CA ARG A 103 9.39 4.33 0.79
C ARG A 103 8.76 3.45 -0.29
N TRP A 104 8.99 2.14 -0.22
CA TRP A 104 8.39 1.16 -1.13
C TRP A 104 6.86 1.18 -1.07
N ALA A 105 6.28 1.13 0.13
CA ALA A 105 4.84 1.17 0.32
C ALA A 105 4.23 2.44 -0.30
N ARG A 106 4.79 3.62 0.00
CA ARG A 106 4.30 4.90 -0.55
C ARG A 106 4.42 4.98 -2.06
N ALA A 107 5.52 4.50 -2.64
CA ALA A 107 5.69 4.46 -4.08
C ALA A 107 4.65 3.58 -4.78
N LEU A 108 4.34 2.41 -4.21
CA LEU A 108 3.34 1.50 -4.75
C LEU A 108 1.91 2.00 -4.51
N GLU A 109 1.63 2.66 -3.39
CA GLU A 109 0.35 3.33 -3.14
C GLU A 109 0.08 4.42 -4.18
N TRP A 110 1.09 5.21 -4.53
CA TRP A 110 0.97 6.18 -5.63
C TRP A 110 0.67 5.49 -6.95
N ALA A 111 1.39 4.42 -7.30
CA ALA A 111 1.10 3.67 -8.52
C ALA A 111 -0.33 3.08 -8.54
N TYR A 112 -0.80 2.60 -7.37
CA TYR A 112 -2.14 2.06 -7.21
C TYR A 112 -3.23 3.12 -7.40
N ASP A 113 -3.05 4.30 -6.79
CA ASP A 113 -3.96 5.43 -6.95
C ASP A 113 -4.03 5.95 -8.39
N GLN A 114 -2.93 5.85 -9.13
CA GLN A 114 -2.87 6.18 -10.55
C GLN A 114 -3.33 5.02 -11.45
N GLU A 115 -3.94 3.97 -10.87
CA GLU A 115 -4.50 2.80 -11.58
C GLU A 115 -3.49 2.10 -12.51
N VAL A 116 -2.20 2.14 -12.16
CA VAL A 116 -1.14 1.60 -13.00
C VAL A 116 -1.23 0.08 -13.06
N ARG A 117 -1.14 -0.50 -14.26
CA ARG A 117 -1.13 -1.96 -14.42
C ARG A 117 0.18 -2.59 -13.93
N PRO A 118 0.17 -3.82 -13.38
CA PRO A 118 1.40 -4.48 -12.93
C PRO A 118 2.44 -4.75 -14.02
N SER A 119 2.02 -4.77 -15.28
CA SER A 119 2.91 -4.83 -16.45
C SER A 119 3.72 -3.54 -16.62
N GLU A 120 3.10 -2.40 -16.38
CA GLU A 120 3.59 -1.03 -16.63
C GLU A 120 4.31 -0.42 -15.42
N LEU A 121 4.15 -1.00 -14.22
CA LEU A 121 4.69 -0.48 -12.96
C LEU A 121 6.16 -0.04 -13.04
N ILE A 122 7.03 -0.85 -13.64
CA ILE A 122 8.47 -0.53 -13.70
C ILE A 122 8.72 0.72 -14.53
N TRP A 123 8.03 0.83 -15.66
CA TRP A 123 8.13 2.00 -16.53
C TRP A 123 7.57 3.23 -15.80
N PHE A 124 6.42 3.11 -15.15
CA PHE A 124 5.82 4.17 -14.35
C PHE A 124 6.75 4.68 -13.24
N LEU A 125 7.35 3.77 -12.47
CA LEU A 125 8.29 4.14 -11.42
C LEU A 125 9.49 4.89 -12.01
N LYS A 126 10.04 4.43 -13.14
CA LYS A 126 11.17 5.09 -13.81
C LYS A 126 10.80 6.48 -14.33
N ALA A 127 9.63 6.62 -14.95
CA ALA A 127 9.13 7.89 -15.47
C ALA A 127 8.93 8.95 -14.36
N ASN A 128 8.69 8.51 -13.12
CA ASN A 128 8.45 9.37 -11.97
C ASN A 128 9.68 9.51 -11.05
N ASN A 129 10.90 9.55 -11.61
CA ASN A 129 12.15 9.67 -10.85
C ASN A 129 12.44 8.50 -9.88
N GLY A 130 12.00 7.31 -10.26
CA GLY A 130 12.20 6.07 -9.49
C GLY A 130 11.30 5.96 -8.26
N ILE A 131 11.59 4.97 -7.43
CA ILE A 131 10.85 4.66 -6.19
C ILE A 131 10.78 5.88 -5.26
N ALA A 132 11.89 6.60 -5.09
CA ALA A 132 11.94 7.77 -4.20
C ALA A 132 11.07 8.92 -4.73
N GLY A 133 11.05 9.14 -6.05
CA GLY A 133 10.21 10.15 -6.66
C GLY A 133 8.72 9.85 -6.50
N CYS A 134 8.28 8.62 -6.77
CA CYS A 134 6.90 8.19 -6.50
C CYS A 134 6.52 8.31 -5.04
N ALA A 135 7.40 7.90 -4.11
CA ALA A 135 7.12 8.02 -2.67
C ALA A 135 6.94 9.49 -2.23
N ARG A 136 7.71 10.41 -2.83
CA ARG A 136 7.57 11.85 -2.59
C ARG A 136 6.23 12.37 -3.13
N LEU A 137 5.85 11.98 -4.35
CA LEU A 137 4.55 12.34 -4.94
C LEU A 137 3.40 11.81 -4.09
N ALA A 138 3.49 10.57 -3.61
CA ALA A 138 2.53 10.00 -2.68
C ALA A 138 2.36 10.90 -1.46
N ASN A 139 3.47 11.32 -0.82
CA ASN A 139 3.44 12.18 0.37
C ASN A 139 2.82 13.56 0.12
N MET A 140 2.81 14.03 -1.12
CA MET A 140 2.19 15.30 -1.50
C MET A 140 0.71 15.13 -1.88
N GLY A 141 0.37 14.06 -2.60
CA GLY A 141 -0.94 13.88 -3.24
C GLY A 141 -1.90 12.93 -2.53
N LEU A 142 -1.38 12.00 -1.72
CA LEU A 142 -2.20 11.01 -1.00
C LEU A 142 -2.28 11.33 0.48
N PRO A 143 -3.47 11.24 1.10
CA PRO A 143 -3.55 11.25 2.55
C PRO A 143 -2.67 10.12 3.07
N LEU A 144 -1.83 10.42 4.07
CA LEU A 144 -1.24 9.37 4.87
C LEU A 144 -2.43 8.60 5.44
N TYR A 145 -2.60 7.33 5.02
CA TYR A 145 -3.64 6.44 5.52
C TYR A 145 -3.82 6.72 7.00
N ARG A 146 -4.97 7.34 7.34
CA ARG A 146 -5.19 8.03 8.61
C ARG A 146 -4.60 7.19 9.74
N ARG A 147 -3.60 7.71 10.46
CA ARG A 147 -3.47 7.34 11.86
C ARG A 147 -4.87 7.58 12.45
N PRO A 148 -5.56 6.62 13.06
CA PRO A 148 -6.56 6.99 14.05
C PRO A 148 -5.79 7.86 15.04
N ARG A 149 -6.06 9.16 15.02
CA ARG A 149 -5.53 10.10 16.00
C ARG A 149 -6.50 10.07 17.17
N ASP A 150 -6.62 8.90 17.78
CA ASP A 150 -7.35 8.70 19.01
C ASP A 150 -6.20 8.38 19.99
N TYR A 151 -5.59 9.33 20.70
CA TYR A 151 -6.15 10.25 21.69
C TYR A 151 -5.48 11.63 21.64
N ALA A 152 -6.24 12.67 21.33
CA ALA A 152 -6.10 13.93 22.05
C ALA A 152 -7.46 14.12 22.74
N PHE A 153 -7.45 13.75 24.01
CA PHE A 153 -8.49 14.00 24.99
C PHE A 153 -8.92 15.47 24.89
N SER A 154 -10.20 15.69 24.65
CA SER A 154 -10.87 16.97 24.84
C SER A 154 -10.96 17.27 26.35
N ASP A 155 -10.80 18.55 26.70
CA ASP A 155 -11.37 19.27 27.85
C ASP A 155 -10.37 20.17 28.59
N ASP A 156 -9.63 21.03 27.87
CA ASP A 156 -9.07 22.28 28.42
C ASP A 156 -8.38 23.09 27.29
N LEU A 157 -9.16 23.69 26.38
CA LEU A 157 -8.68 24.84 25.63
C LEU A 157 -9.72 25.95 25.65
N PRO A 158 -9.32 27.18 26.04
CA PRO A 158 -10.21 28.31 26.26
C PRO A 158 -10.82 28.81 24.94
N GLU A 159 -11.96 29.47 25.11
CA GLU A 159 -12.80 30.01 24.05
C GLU A 159 -12.04 30.77 22.97
N SER A 160 -12.54 30.53 21.76
CA SER A 160 -12.25 31.23 20.52
C SER A 160 -12.13 32.74 20.70
N ASN A 161 -10.99 33.29 20.28
CA ASN A 161 -10.96 34.63 19.72
C ASN A 161 -10.51 34.56 18.26
N GLY A 162 -11.32 35.18 17.41
CA GLY A 162 -11.23 35.10 15.95
C GLY A 162 -9.90 35.60 15.40
N ASN A 163 -9.49 34.97 14.29
CA ASN A 163 -9.21 35.63 13.01
C ASN A 163 -8.62 34.62 12.03
N ASP A 164 -9.40 34.40 10.96
CA ASP A 164 -8.98 34.30 9.57
C ASP A 164 -8.15 33.12 9.01
N ALA A 165 -8.67 32.68 7.86
CA ALA A 165 -7.95 32.30 6.65
C ALA A 165 -7.18 30.97 6.63
N PHE A 166 -7.91 29.86 6.42
CA PHE A 166 -7.36 28.75 5.65
C PHE A 166 -8.24 28.43 4.45
N GLY A 167 -7.79 28.93 3.31
CA GLY A 167 -8.40 28.78 2.00
C GLY A 167 -8.51 27.32 1.56
N GLN A 168 -9.60 27.07 0.85
CA GLN A 168 -9.87 25.86 0.09
C GLN A 168 -8.72 25.60 -0.89
N LEU A 169 -7.82 24.66 -0.58
CA LEU A 169 -6.89 24.12 -1.57
C LEU A 169 -7.67 23.21 -2.52
N ARG A 170 -8.17 23.80 -3.61
CA ARG A 170 -8.52 23.09 -4.84
C ARG A 170 -7.29 22.31 -5.31
N ASN A 171 -7.44 21.00 -5.45
CA ASN A 171 -6.41 20.11 -5.99
C ASN A 171 -6.24 20.38 -7.51
N PRO A 172 -5.12 20.96 -7.98
CA PRO A 172 -4.98 21.40 -9.37
C PRO A 172 -4.57 20.27 -10.34
N TYR A 173 -4.37 19.03 -9.85
CA TYR A 173 -3.83 17.94 -10.67
C TYR A 173 -4.88 16.96 -11.22
N ARG A 174 -6.19 17.22 -11.03
CA ARG A 174 -7.26 16.31 -11.50
C ARG A 174 -7.60 16.44 -13.00
N SER A 175 -6.95 17.34 -13.75
CA SER A 175 -7.21 17.49 -15.18
C SER A 175 -5.90 17.57 -15.96
N LYS A 176 -5.42 16.41 -16.45
CA LYS A 176 -4.63 16.21 -17.69
C LYS A 176 -3.94 14.84 -17.65
N LEU A 177 -4.73 13.77 -17.81
CA LEU A 177 -4.18 12.55 -18.40
C LEU A 177 -4.50 12.61 -19.91
N PRO A 178 -3.50 12.55 -20.81
CA PRO A 178 -3.75 12.47 -22.23
C PRO A 178 -4.47 11.15 -22.54
N ARG A 179 -5.64 11.23 -23.17
CA ARG A 179 -6.32 10.07 -23.75
C ARG A 179 -5.39 9.48 -24.82
N LEU A 180 -4.80 8.33 -24.55
CA LEU A 180 -4.11 7.53 -25.55
C LEU A 180 -5.12 7.16 -26.64
N ARG A 181 -4.99 7.74 -27.83
CA ARG A 181 -5.68 7.27 -29.03
C ARG A 181 -5.11 5.89 -29.37
N LEU A 182 -5.98 4.89 -29.37
CA LEU A 182 -5.68 3.59 -29.96
C LEU A 182 -5.54 3.78 -31.50
N PRO A 183 -4.53 3.17 -32.15
CA PRO A 183 -4.50 3.11 -33.60
C PRO A 183 -5.65 2.22 -34.11
N ALA A 184 -6.23 2.63 -35.24
CA ALA A 184 -7.28 1.92 -35.97
C ALA A 184 -6.74 0.64 -36.63
#